data_AF-A0A7X9FU99-F1
#
_entry.id   AF-A0A7X9FU99-F1
#
_cell.length_a   1.000
_cell.length_b   1.000
_cell.length_c   1.000
_cell.angle_alpha   90.00
_cell.angle_beta   90.00
_cell.angle_gamma   90.00
#
_symmetry.space_group_name_H-M   'P 1'
#
loop_
_entity.id
_entity.type
_entity.pdbx_description
1 polymer ?
#
loop_
_entity_poly.entity_id
_entity_poly.type
_entity_poly.pdbx_seq_one_letter_code
_entity_poly.pdbx_strand_id
1 'polypeptide(L)'
;MADSETKRLTDEVDLLIKKGLYSQAEEILEELIKRSQEDPRLWERYANLALRQRGARASIERWEEGMKRFPEELVFAVNYASALIDMSRYDEAENLLKDLREGSSGSDDEWLIFHLLATSQMRQRTYKETLPLWQEAYNKFPDKFPLRLGYGHALLEADCNEAAKRIYEKMIEEGIEHVGLYEGYAKSLLRTEPSHGDRVVKLLDEVSHLAQDSYTKINAEANALELRKNKESLTAIIRGYQKLCERNGFVDFMPYIERSVQKRVASSSPLADIHDYSWSDAGVDALYSTIKGAIDNNQPFSLVRVGDGERLVLSQSNKNLLGATATANSVPRALGEKEETAVLKMLHAALLNADVLGLPSEKLLITSEAWREVLRNLPKELDPLLFEKIIVTDPQCHQHLYWSGRLKRLLMGLDFCGYISTHDLDEEIKKCGIHRIDKYIVPGEEMYKINLKEDPHYPTYFREIVSSIRVPYAGALFLVGAGVLGKIYCDVIKEKGGCAIDIGVVMDWMAGVFHTRGTTLKQANRGFLPSGASA
;
A
#
# COMPACT_ATOMS: atom_id res chain seq x y z
N MET A 1 19.41 5.88 -44.59
CA MET A 1 17.94 5.97 -44.59
C MET A 1 17.33 5.27 -43.37
N ALA A 2 17.70 4.02 -43.05
CA ALA A 2 17.22 3.31 -41.86
C ALA A 2 17.42 4.07 -40.52
N ASP A 3 18.59 4.66 -40.29
CA ASP A 3 18.90 5.39 -39.04
C ASP A 3 18.05 6.66 -38.83
N SER A 4 17.67 7.34 -39.93
CA SER A 4 16.81 8.53 -39.88
C SER A 4 15.34 8.18 -39.61
N GLU A 5 14.89 7.00 -40.03
CA GLU A 5 13.52 6.52 -39.80
C GLU A 5 13.39 5.99 -38.37
N THR A 6 14.36 5.20 -37.89
CA THR A 6 14.42 4.72 -36.51
C THR A 6 14.41 5.89 -35.53
N LYS A 7 15.25 6.91 -35.76
CA LYS A 7 15.28 8.11 -34.91
C LYS A 7 13.93 8.83 -34.88
N ARG A 8 13.29 9.01 -36.04
CA ARG A 8 11.96 9.64 -36.14
C ARG A 8 10.92 8.86 -35.34
N LEU A 9 10.91 7.54 -35.46
CA LEU A 9 9.97 6.67 -34.75
C LEU A 9 10.24 6.63 -33.24
N THR A 10 11.51 6.70 -32.80
CA THR A 10 11.83 6.84 -31.37
C THR A 10 11.41 8.19 -30.80
N ASP A 11 11.55 9.28 -31.56
CA ASP A 11 11.08 10.60 -31.15
C ASP A 11 9.54 10.64 -31.05
N GLU A 12 8.84 9.93 -31.93
CA GLU A 12 7.39 9.75 -31.90
C GLU A 12 6.94 8.96 -30.67
N VAL A 13 7.63 7.87 -30.33
CA VAL A 13 7.41 7.10 -29.09
C VAL A 13 7.52 8.01 -27.87
N ASP A 14 8.56 8.84 -27.77
CA ASP A 14 8.76 9.75 -26.64
C ASP A 14 7.63 10.79 -26.52
N LEU A 15 7.12 11.28 -27.66
CA LEU A 15 5.99 12.19 -27.68
C LEU A 15 4.69 11.51 -27.24
N LEU A 16 4.44 10.27 -27.68
CA LEU A 16 3.27 9.49 -27.28
C LEU A 16 3.29 9.16 -25.78
N ILE A 17 4.45 8.82 -25.23
CA ILE A 17 4.65 8.61 -23.79
C ILE A 17 4.32 9.89 -23.01
N LYS A 18 4.80 11.06 -23.45
CA LYS A 18 4.49 12.35 -22.81
C LYS A 18 3.00 12.68 -22.86
N LYS A 19 2.26 12.19 -23.86
CA LYS A 19 0.82 12.35 -24.02
C LYS A 19 -0.01 11.27 -23.30
N GLY A 20 0.63 10.28 -22.66
CA GLY A 20 -0.05 9.16 -22.00
C GLY A 20 -0.64 8.12 -22.97
N LEU A 21 -0.30 8.18 -24.26
CA LEU A 21 -0.80 7.28 -25.30
C LEU A 21 0.05 6.00 -25.39
N TYR A 22 0.07 5.24 -24.29
CA TYR A 22 1.02 4.14 -24.11
C TYR A 22 0.84 2.98 -25.09
N SER A 23 -0.38 2.62 -25.48
CA SER A 23 -0.61 1.50 -26.42
C SER A 23 -0.06 1.80 -27.82
N GLN A 24 -0.17 3.05 -28.28
CA GLN A 24 0.38 3.47 -29.58
C GLN A 24 1.92 3.51 -29.54
N ALA A 25 2.49 3.97 -28.42
CA ALA A 25 3.94 3.92 -28.21
C ALA A 25 4.46 2.48 -28.18
N GLU A 26 3.67 1.55 -27.61
CA GLU A 26 4.01 0.12 -27.51
C GLU A 26 4.05 -0.54 -28.90
N GLU A 27 3.05 -0.30 -29.75
CA GLU A 27 3.01 -0.82 -31.12
C GLU A 27 4.23 -0.39 -31.94
N ILE A 28 4.62 0.88 -31.87
CA ILE A 28 5.80 1.41 -32.58
C ILE A 28 7.08 0.77 -32.04
N LEU A 29 7.22 0.63 -30.72
CA LEU A 29 8.39 -0.01 -30.11
C LEU A 29 8.50 -1.49 -30.47
N GLU A 30 7.39 -2.24 -30.50
CA GLU A 30 7.40 -3.64 -30.91
C GLU A 30 7.84 -3.82 -32.37
N GLU A 31 7.42 -2.92 -33.25
CA GLU A 31 7.87 -2.92 -34.64
C GLU A 31 9.36 -2.60 -34.75
N LEU A 32 9.84 -1.59 -34.02
CA LEU A 32 11.26 -1.23 -33.99
C LEU A 32 12.14 -2.36 -33.44
N ILE A 33 11.71 -3.03 -32.35
CA ILE A 33 12.43 -4.17 -31.77
C ILE A 33 12.45 -5.35 -32.74
N LYS A 34 11.35 -5.64 -33.45
CA LYS A 34 11.34 -6.70 -34.48
C LYS A 34 12.36 -6.44 -35.59
N ARG A 35 12.55 -5.18 -35.98
CA ARG A 35 13.51 -4.76 -37.02
C ARG A 35 14.97 -4.74 -36.50
N SER A 36 15.17 -4.39 -35.23
CA SER A 36 16.48 -4.21 -34.61
C SER A 36 16.54 -4.85 -33.22
N GLN A 37 16.56 -6.19 -33.19
CA GLN A 37 16.50 -6.94 -31.94
C GLN A 37 17.75 -6.75 -31.04
N GLU A 38 18.86 -6.31 -31.60
CA GLU A 38 20.16 -6.16 -30.92
C GLU A 38 20.46 -4.71 -30.49
N ASP A 39 19.48 -3.79 -30.51
CA ASP A 39 19.68 -2.43 -29.98
C ASP A 39 19.21 -2.33 -28.51
N PRO A 40 20.12 -2.28 -27.52
CA PRO A 40 19.75 -2.23 -26.11
C PRO A 40 18.92 -1.00 -25.75
N ARG A 41 19.07 0.11 -26.47
CA ARG A 41 18.31 1.35 -26.19
C ARG A 41 16.82 1.18 -26.50
N LEU A 42 16.47 0.36 -27.48
CA LEU A 42 15.07 0.06 -27.80
C LEU A 42 14.44 -0.84 -26.73
N TRP A 43 15.19 -1.83 -26.23
CA TRP A 43 14.75 -2.70 -25.15
C TRP A 43 14.59 -1.97 -23.83
N GLU A 44 15.51 -1.06 -23.49
CA GLU A 44 15.40 -0.21 -22.31
C GLU A 44 14.13 0.66 -22.38
N ARG A 45 13.85 1.29 -23.54
CA ARG A 45 12.63 2.07 -23.77
C ARG A 45 11.37 1.21 -23.66
N TYR A 46 11.40 -0.02 -24.16
CA TYR A 46 10.28 -0.96 -24.10
C TYR A 46 9.98 -1.41 -22.67
N ALA A 47 11.00 -1.68 -21.86
CA ALA A 47 10.85 -2.01 -20.46
C ALA A 47 10.37 -0.81 -19.62
N ASN A 48 10.91 0.39 -19.87
CA ASN A 48 10.45 1.64 -19.26
C ASN A 48 8.99 1.99 -19.61
N LEU A 49 8.55 1.71 -20.85
CA LEU A 49 7.16 1.90 -21.25
C LEU A 49 6.21 0.99 -20.47
N ALA A 50 6.56 -0.30 -20.31
CA ALA A 50 5.78 -1.23 -19.47
C ALA A 50 5.66 -0.72 -18.03
N LEU A 51 6.76 -0.22 -17.46
CA LEU A 51 6.77 0.31 -16.10
C LEU A 51 5.78 1.48 -15.95
N ARG A 52 5.73 2.39 -16.92
CA ARG A 52 4.81 3.54 -16.93
C ARG A 52 3.35 3.16 -17.16
N GLN A 53 3.08 2.18 -18.02
CA GLN A 53 1.72 1.81 -18.41
C GLN A 53 1.07 0.85 -17.41
N ARG A 54 1.83 -0.13 -16.90
CA ARG A 54 1.31 -1.31 -16.19
C ARG A 54 2.09 -1.65 -14.90
N GLY A 55 3.08 -0.84 -14.52
CA GLY A 55 3.85 -0.99 -13.28
C GLY A 55 4.95 -2.06 -13.33
N ALA A 56 5.62 -2.26 -12.18
CA ALA A 56 6.81 -3.12 -12.05
C ALA A 56 6.57 -4.58 -12.50
N ARG A 57 5.36 -5.09 -12.29
CA ARG A 57 5.00 -6.48 -12.66
C ARG A 57 5.02 -6.72 -14.17
N ALA A 58 4.75 -5.71 -14.98
CA ALA A 58 4.78 -5.85 -16.44
C ALA A 58 6.16 -5.55 -17.03
N SER A 59 6.96 -4.71 -16.35
CA SER A 59 8.31 -4.39 -16.81
C SER A 59 9.33 -5.48 -16.46
N ILE A 60 9.10 -6.26 -15.41
CA ILE A 60 10.05 -7.27 -14.93
C ILE A 60 10.42 -8.31 -16.00
N GLU A 61 9.46 -8.79 -16.80
CA GLU A 61 9.71 -9.73 -17.89
C GLU A 61 10.61 -9.11 -18.98
N ARG A 62 10.44 -7.82 -19.25
CA ARG A 62 11.23 -7.07 -20.24
C ARG A 62 12.63 -6.78 -19.73
N TRP A 63 12.77 -6.48 -18.44
CA TRP A 63 14.08 -6.32 -17.80
C TRP A 63 14.84 -7.63 -17.74
N GLU A 64 14.17 -8.75 -17.43
CA GLU A 64 14.78 -10.08 -17.43
C GLU A 64 15.26 -10.49 -18.82
N GLU A 65 14.43 -10.27 -19.85
CA GLU A 65 14.81 -10.57 -21.24
C GLU A 65 15.97 -9.68 -21.71
N GLY A 66 15.92 -8.38 -21.40
CA GLY A 66 17.02 -7.46 -21.68
C GLY A 66 18.32 -7.87 -20.99
N MET A 67 18.26 -8.32 -19.73
CA MET A 67 19.42 -8.83 -19.00
C MET A 67 20.01 -10.11 -19.62
N LYS A 68 19.15 -11.00 -20.14
CA LYS A 68 19.61 -12.22 -20.85
C LYS A 68 20.23 -11.90 -22.21
N ARG A 69 19.68 -10.93 -22.92
CA ARG A 69 20.16 -10.50 -24.25
C ARG A 69 21.42 -9.65 -24.19
N PHE A 70 21.52 -8.76 -23.21
CA PHE A 70 22.60 -7.78 -23.07
C PHE A 70 23.25 -7.93 -21.68
N PRO A 71 23.92 -9.07 -21.41
CA PRO A 71 24.50 -9.34 -20.09
C PRO A 71 25.61 -8.36 -19.67
N GLU A 72 26.24 -7.70 -20.64
CA GLU A 72 27.24 -6.64 -20.44
C GLU A 72 26.63 -5.28 -20.05
N GLU A 73 25.34 -5.07 -20.35
CA GLU A 73 24.64 -3.82 -20.12
C GLU A 73 24.00 -3.81 -18.71
N LEU A 74 24.76 -3.30 -17.74
CA LEU A 74 24.40 -3.29 -16.32
C LEU A 74 23.00 -2.68 -16.04
N VAL A 75 22.55 -1.75 -16.90
CA VAL A 75 21.23 -1.11 -16.82
C VAL A 75 20.09 -2.11 -16.72
N PHE A 76 20.14 -3.24 -17.45
CA PHE A 76 19.07 -4.24 -17.41
C PHE A 76 19.07 -5.01 -16.09
N ALA A 77 20.25 -5.43 -15.61
CA ALA A 77 20.37 -6.18 -14.37
C ALA A 77 20.00 -5.34 -13.14
N VAL A 78 20.42 -4.07 -13.11
CA VAL A 78 20.08 -3.10 -12.05
C VAL A 78 18.59 -2.78 -12.05
N ASN A 79 17.97 -2.55 -13.21
CA ASN A 79 16.53 -2.28 -13.29
C ASN A 79 15.68 -3.53 -13.02
N TYR A 80 16.16 -4.72 -13.39
CA TYR A 80 15.54 -5.99 -12.99
C TYR A 80 15.59 -6.17 -11.48
N ALA A 81 16.74 -5.93 -10.84
CA ALA A 81 16.88 -5.92 -9.39
C ALA A 81 15.96 -4.90 -8.70
N SER A 82 15.84 -3.68 -9.26
CA SER A 82 14.90 -2.67 -8.75
C SER A 82 13.44 -3.13 -8.87
N ALA A 83 13.05 -3.69 -10.02
CA ALA A 83 11.71 -4.23 -10.22
C ALA A 83 11.40 -5.39 -9.26
N LEU A 84 12.40 -6.25 -8.99
CA LEU A 84 12.31 -7.29 -7.97
C LEU A 84 12.08 -6.67 -6.57
N ILE A 85 12.82 -5.63 -6.19
CA ILE A 85 12.64 -4.90 -4.92
C ILE A 85 11.25 -4.28 -4.82
N ASP A 86 10.75 -3.64 -5.87
CA ASP A 86 9.42 -3.03 -5.91
C ASP A 86 8.31 -4.09 -5.80
N MET A 87 8.53 -5.25 -6.40
CA MET A 87 7.69 -6.44 -6.24
C MET A 87 7.98 -7.19 -4.93
N SER A 88 8.82 -6.64 -4.06
CA SER A 88 9.24 -7.20 -2.78
C SER A 88 9.94 -8.57 -2.85
N ARG A 89 10.39 -8.99 -4.04
CA ARG A 89 11.16 -10.22 -4.32
C ARG A 89 12.62 -10.03 -3.93
N TYR A 90 12.83 -9.71 -2.65
CA TYR A 90 14.08 -9.17 -2.18
C TYR A 90 15.25 -10.18 -2.17
N ASP A 91 14.98 -11.47 -1.94
CA ASP A 91 16.02 -12.52 -1.96
C ASP A 91 16.64 -12.68 -3.35
N GLU A 92 15.79 -12.67 -4.37
CA GLU A 92 16.22 -12.75 -5.78
C GLU A 92 17.00 -11.49 -6.16
N ALA A 93 16.53 -10.32 -5.73
CA ALA A 93 17.27 -9.07 -5.92
C ALA A 93 18.63 -9.10 -5.21
N GLU A 94 18.69 -9.55 -3.95
CA GLU A 94 19.94 -9.63 -3.19
C GLU A 94 20.95 -10.59 -3.81
N ASN A 95 20.51 -11.77 -4.26
CA ASN A 95 21.40 -12.74 -4.89
C ASN A 95 21.98 -12.17 -6.19
N LEU A 96 21.12 -11.63 -7.05
CA LEU A 96 21.56 -10.96 -8.28
C LEU A 96 22.52 -9.81 -7.99
N LEU A 97 22.21 -8.95 -7.02
CA LEU A 97 23.06 -7.81 -6.67
C LEU A 97 24.40 -8.23 -6.05
N LYS A 98 24.45 -9.36 -5.32
CA LYS A 98 25.72 -9.93 -4.83
C LYS A 98 26.57 -10.45 -5.99
N ASP A 99 25.96 -11.20 -6.91
CA ASP A 99 26.66 -11.72 -8.10
C ASP A 99 27.19 -10.57 -8.97
N LEU A 100 26.37 -9.54 -9.19
CA LEU A 100 26.78 -8.33 -9.90
C LEU A 100 27.93 -7.63 -9.19
N ARG A 101 27.88 -7.49 -7.86
CA ARG A 101 28.94 -6.85 -7.07
C ARG A 101 30.28 -7.58 -7.18
N GLU A 102 30.27 -8.91 -7.22
CA GLU A 102 31.48 -9.71 -7.41
C GLU A 102 32.08 -9.52 -8.82
N GLY A 103 31.24 -9.39 -9.84
CA GLY A 103 31.66 -9.21 -11.23
C GLY A 103 31.97 -7.77 -11.65
N SER A 104 31.45 -6.76 -10.95
CA SER A 104 31.52 -5.34 -11.35
C SER A 104 32.45 -4.48 -10.48
N SER A 105 33.39 -5.10 -9.76
CA SER A 105 34.26 -4.39 -8.82
C SER A 105 35.06 -3.28 -9.52
N GLY A 106 34.94 -2.04 -9.05
CA GLY A 106 35.66 -0.89 -9.60
C GLY A 106 34.98 -0.20 -10.80
N SER A 107 33.74 -0.56 -11.15
CA SER A 107 32.95 0.21 -12.14
C SER A 107 32.42 1.52 -11.54
N ASP A 108 32.24 2.54 -12.39
CA ASP A 108 31.68 3.84 -11.98
C ASP A 108 30.24 3.74 -11.44
N ASP A 109 29.54 2.66 -11.79
CA ASP A 109 28.16 2.35 -11.43
C ASP A 109 28.02 1.39 -10.24
N GLU A 110 29.13 0.95 -9.65
CA GLU A 110 29.13 0.02 -8.50
C GLU A 110 28.30 0.58 -7.33
N TRP A 111 28.24 1.91 -7.16
CA TRP A 111 27.42 2.56 -6.14
C TRP A 111 25.91 2.25 -6.25
N LEU A 112 25.38 2.01 -7.47
CA LEU A 112 23.99 1.63 -7.69
C LEU A 112 23.69 0.26 -7.09
N ILE A 113 24.63 -0.67 -7.23
CA ILE A 113 24.50 -2.03 -6.70
C ILE A 113 24.49 -1.97 -5.17
N PHE A 114 25.38 -1.18 -4.56
CA PHE A 114 25.35 -0.93 -3.12
C PHE A 114 24.04 -0.29 -2.67
N HIS A 115 23.56 0.72 -3.39
CA HIS A 115 22.31 1.41 -3.06
C HIS A 115 21.11 0.45 -3.08
N LEU A 116 20.98 -0.36 -4.14
CA LEU A 116 19.89 -1.33 -4.26
C LEU A 116 20.02 -2.47 -3.26
N LEU A 117 21.23 -2.97 -3.00
CA LEU A 117 21.44 -4.05 -2.04
C LEU A 117 21.11 -3.58 -0.62
N ALA A 118 21.58 -2.39 -0.24
CA ALA A 118 21.30 -1.80 1.07
C ALA A 118 19.81 -1.44 1.22
N THR A 119 19.17 -0.93 0.17
CA THR A 119 17.72 -0.68 0.14
C THR A 119 16.93 -1.98 0.27
N SER A 120 17.31 -3.03 -0.46
CA SER A 120 16.68 -4.35 -0.40
C SER A 120 16.79 -4.95 1.01
N GLN A 121 17.98 -4.88 1.63
CA GLN A 121 18.17 -5.34 3.00
C GLN A 121 17.35 -4.52 3.99
N MET A 122 17.32 -3.19 3.85
CA MET A 122 16.58 -2.29 4.75
C MET A 122 15.07 -2.55 4.69
N ARG A 123 14.54 -2.93 3.53
CA ARG A 123 13.13 -3.32 3.37
C ARG A 123 12.79 -4.63 4.08
N GLN A 124 13.75 -5.53 4.25
CA GLN A 124 13.55 -6.84 4.86
C GLN A 124 13.88 -6.91 6.36
N ARG A 125 15.02 -6.33 6.73
CA ARG A 125 15.68 -6.47 8.04
C ARG A 125 15.44 -5.23 8.90
N THR A 126 15.88 -5.28 10.15
CA THR A 126 15.88 -4.09 11.00
C THR A 126 16.90 -3.07 10.48
N TYR A 127 16.62 -1.78 10.66
CA TYR A 127 17.54 -0.73 10.25
C TYR A 127 18.95 -0.92 10.84
N LYS A 128 19.04 -1.38 12.10
CA LYS A 128 20.30 -1.70 12.79
C LYS A 128 21.14 -2.77 12.09
N GLU A 129 20.52 -3.84 11.58
CA GLU A 129 21.23 -4.91 10.87
C GLU A 129 21.77 -4.48 9.50
N THR A 130 21.23 -3.41 8.93
CA THR A 130 21.59 -2.93 7.59
C THR A 130 22.58 -1.78 7.61
N LEU A 131 22.77 -1.14 8.78
CA LEU A 131 23.77 -0.09 8.99
C LEU A 131 25.17 -0.46 8.50
N PRO A 132 25.72 -1.67 8.72
CA PRO A 132 27.06 -1.99 8.25
C PRO A 132 27.22 -1.85 6.74
N LEU A 133 26.21 -2.27 5.96
CA LEU A 133 26.25 -2.17 4.51
C LEU A 133 26.06 -0.72 4.03
N TRP A 134 25.17 0.04 4.65
CA TRP A 134 25.03 1.48 4.37
C TRP A 134 26.31 2.25 4.70
N GLN A 135 26.96 1.92 5.81
CA GLN A 135 28.22 2.52 6.23
C GLN A 135 29.36 2.14 5.27
N GLU A 136 29.45 0.87 4.86
CA GLU A 136 30.40 0.43 3.84
C GLU A 136 30.20 1.21 2.53
N ALA A 137 28.96 1.30 2.05
CA ALA A 137 28.62 2.03 0.84
C ALA A 137 28.99 3.52 0.93
N TYR A 138 28.66 4.16 2.04
CA TYR A 138 29.01 5.57 2.31
C TYR A 138 30.52 5.79 2.35
N ASN A 139 31.28 4.91 3.01
CA ASN A 139 32.73 5.02 3.11
C ASN A 139 33.41 4.82 1.74
N LYS A 140 32.88 3.90 0.93
CA LYS A 140 33.43 3.61 -0.41
C LYS A 140 33.06 4.70 -1.42
N PHE A 141 31.87 5.29 -1.32
CA PHE A 141 31.34 6.27 -2.25
C PHE A 141 30.82 7.53 -1.52
N PRO A 142 31.70 8.28 -0.85
CA PRO A 142 31.30 9.38 0.04
C PRO A 142 30.61 10.53 -0.68
N ASP A 143 30.81 10.67 -2.00
CA ASP A 143 30.28 11.75 -2.81
C ASP A 143 28.93 11.41 -3.46
N LYS A 144 28.48 10.15 -3.42
CA LYS A 144 27.25 9.72 -4.10
C LYS A 144 26.02 10.03 -3.25
N PHE A 145 25.25 11.05 -3.67
CA PHE A 145 24.06 11.54 -2.97
C PHE A 145 23.10 10.43 -2.47
N PRO A 146 22.69 9.43 -3.27
CA PRO A 146 21.75 8.40 -2.81
C PRO A 146 22.27 7.55 -1.65
N LEU A 147 23.58 7.33 -1.57
CA LEU A 147 24.21 6.58 -0.49
C LEU A 147 24.33 7.40 0.79
N ARG A 148 24.62 8.70 0.68
CA ARG A 148 24.65 9.63 1.81
C ARG A 148 23.27 9.79 2.43
N LEU A 149 22.26 10.03 1.59
CA LEU A 149 20.87 10.17 2.03
C LEU A 149 20.36 8.87 2.64
N GLY A 150 20.60 7.72 1.97
CA GLY A 150 20.18 6.41 2.45
C GLY A 150 20.83 6.03 3.79
N TYR A 151 22.13 6.30 3.97
CA TYR A 151 22.82 6.06 5.23
C TYR A 151 22.30 6.98 6.36
N GLY A 152 22.04 8.26 6.07
CA GLY A 152 21.40 9.17 7.01
C GLY A 152 20.03 8.64 7.47
N HIS A 153 19.20 8.15 6.54
CA HIS A 153 17.90 7.56 6.87
C HIS A 153 18.05 6.29 7.69
N ALA A 154 18.96 5.39 7.32
CA ALA A 154 19.22 4.17 8.07
C ALA A 154 19.68 4.47 9.51
N LEU A 155 20.52 5.49 9.72
CA LEU A 155 20.93 5.94 11.05
C LEU A 155 19.76 6.51 11.85
N LEU A 156 18.92 7.33 11.23
CA LEU A 156 17.75 7.94 11.88
C LEU A 156 16.77 6.86 12.36
N GLU A 157 16.46 5.89 11.50
CA GLU A 157 15.54 4.79 11.81
C GLU A 157 16.14 3.76 12.77
N ALA A 158 17.47 3.70 12.90
CA ALA A 158 18.16 2.93 13.93
C ALA A 158 18.31 3.68 15.27
N ASP A 159 17.64 4.83 15.43
CA ASP A 159 17.72 5.75 16.58
C ASP A 159 19.12 6.33 16.86
N CYS A 160 20.00 6.30 15.86
CA CYS A 160 21.31 6.94 15.90
C CYS A 160 21.20 8.42 15.49
N ASN A 161 20.31 9.16 16.17
CA ASN A 161 19.83 10.48 15.76
C ASN A 161 20.96 11.53 15.60
N GLU A 162 21.91 11.56 16.53
CA GLU A 162 23.07 12.46 16.46
C GLU A 162 24.01 12.13 15.28
N ALA A 163 24.15 10.86 14.92
CA ALA A 163 24.94 10.47 13.76
C ALA A 163 24.23 10.84 12.45
N ALA A 164 22.91 10.59 12.38
CA ALA A 164 22.08 10.99 11.24
C ALA A 164 22.13 12.52 11.05
N LYS A 165 21.96 13.28 12.14
CA LYS A 165 22.05 14.74 12.15
C LYS A 165 23.32 15.25 11.49
N ARG A 166 24.49 14.74 11.93
CA ARG A 166 25.79 15.13 11.36
C ARG A 166 25.93 14.84 9.87
N ILE A 167 25.40 13.70 9.39
CA ILE A 167 25.43 13.38 7.96
C ILE A 167 24.62 14.40 7.16
N TYR A 168 23.42 14.74 7.63
CA TYR A 168 22.56 15.70 6.97
C TYR A 168 23.12 17.13 7.05
N GLU A 169 23.62 17.57 8.21
CA GLU A 169 24.26 18.88 8.39
C GLU A 169 25.38 19.07 7.38
N LYS A 170 26.27 18.08 7.26
CA LYS A 170 27.37 18.11 6.30
C LYS A 170 26.88 18.24 4.85
N MET A 171 25.83 17.51 4.46
CA MET A 171 25.25 17.62 3.12
C MET A 171 24.67 19.02 2.86
N ILE A 172 24.04 19.62 3.86
CA ILE A 172 23.47 20.97 3.77
C ILE A 172 24.57 22.04 3.69
N GLU A 173 25.64 21.92 4.49
CA GLU A 173 26.80 22.81 4.46
C GLU A 173 27.52 22.80 3.11
N GLU A 174 27.51 21.67 2.41
CA GLU A 174 28.01 21.52 1.05
C GLU A 174 27.07 22.11 -0.02
N GLY A 175 25.93 22.67 0.38
CA GLY A 175 24.97 23.32 -0.51
C GLY A 175 24.04 22.36 -1.26
N ILE A 176 23.87 21.12 -0.78
CA ILE A 176 22.96 20.17 -1.40
C ILE A 176 21.51 20.53 -1.07
N GLU A 177 20.77 20.93 -2.10
CA GLU A 177 19.37 21.30 -2.01
C GLU A 177 18.47 20.12 -2.38
N HIS A 178 18.02 19.34 -1.39
CA HIS A 178 17.10 18.21 -1.61
C HIS A 178 16.11 18.03 -0.46
N VAL A 179 14.81 17.97 -0.75
CA VAL A 179 13.76 17.93 0.27
C VAL A 179 13.90 16.77 1.27
N GLY A 180 14.16 15.54 0.81
CA GLY A 180 14.33 14.38 1.69
C GLY A 180 15.52 14.50 2.66
N LEU A 181 16.56 15.27 2.28
CA LEU A 181 17.69 15.56 3.16
C LEU A 181 17.24 16.48 4.32
N TYR A 182 16.52 17.56 4.01
CA TYR A 182 16.02 18.48 5.02
C TYR A 182 14.94 17.86 5.91
N GLU A 183 14.11 16.95 5.38
CA GLU A 183 13.17 16.17 6.19
C GLU A 183 13.89 15.26 7.19
N GLY A 184 14.91 14.52 6.72
CA GLY A 184 15.75 13.69 7.58
C GLY A 184 16.46 14.51 8.66
N TYR A 185 17.00 15.67 8.28
CA TYR A 185 17.64 16.60 9.20
C TYR A 185 16.67 17.12 10.26
N ALA A 186 15.49 17.60 9.85
CA ALA A 186 14.43 18.06 10.74
C ALA A 186 14.05 16.98 11.77
N LYS A 187 13.80 15.74 11.32
CA LYS A 187 13.48 14.61 12.21
C LYS A 187 14.62 14.32 13.19
N SER A 188 15.87 14.36 12.73
CA SER A 188 17.02 14.16 13.60
C SER A 188 17.15 15.25 14.68
N LEU A 189 16.98 16.53 14.30
CA LEU A 189 17.00 17.68 15.21
C LEU A 189 15.95 17.58 16.30
N LEU A 190 14.74 17.13 15.96
CA LEU A 190 13.65 17.01 16.93
C LEU A 190 13.90 15.93 17.97
N ARG A 191 14.50 14.82 17.53
CA ARG A 191 14.82 13.70 18.42
C ARG A 191 16.01 14.01 19.33
N THR A 192 16.92 14.88 18.90
CA THR A 192 18.08 15.30 19.71
C THR A 192 17.81 16.55 20.55
N GLU A 193 17.00 17.48 20.05
CA GLU A 193 16.80 18.81 20.61
C GLU A 193 15.33 19.29 20.49
N PRO A 194 14.40 18.75 21.30
CA PRO A 194 12.95 19.00 21.15
C PRO A 194 12.50 20.46 21.27
N SER A 195 13.31 21.34 21.87
CA SER A 195 13.01 22.76 22.06
C SER A 195 13.15 23.63 20.79
N HIS A 196 13.63 23.07 19.67
CA HIS A 196 13.93 23.82 18.44
C HIS A 196 12.86 23.73 17.34
N GLY A 197 11.59 23.45 17.71
CA GLY A 197 10.48 23.33 16.76
C GLY A 197 10.34 24.49 15.77
N ASP A 198 10.52 25.74 16.22
CA ASP A 198 10.43 26.93 15.35
C ASP A 198 11.53 26.99 14.28
N ARG A 199 12.74 26.52 14.62
CA ARG A 199 13.87 26.44 13.69
C ARG A 199 13.63 25.37 12.62
N VAL A 200 13.01 24.26 13.01
CA VAL A 200 12.63 23.17 12.11
C VAL A 200 11.53 23.62 11.14
N VAL A 201 10.52 24.37 11.61
CA VAL A 201 9.48 24.88 10.71
C VAL A 201 10.05 25.87 9.69
N LYS A 202 10.88 26.81 10.14
CA LYS A 202 11.52 27.77 9.23
C LYS A 202 12.35 27.07 8.15
N LEU A 203 13.10 26.03 8.53
CA LEU A 203 13.89 25.23 7.61
C LEU A 203 13.02 24.53 6.55
N LEU A 204 11.92 23.88 6.97
CA LEU A 204 11.04 23.14 6.08
C LEU A 204 10.23 24.08 5.15
N ASP A 205 9.84 25.26 5.63
CA ASP A 205 9.23 26.33 4.81
C ASP A 205 10.21 26.81 3.73
N GLU A 206 11.47 27.06 4.12
CA GLU A 206 12.54 27.53 3.22
C GLU A 206 12.84 26.51 2.11
N VAL A 207 12.72 25.21 2.36
CA VAL A 207 13.05 24.17 1.36
C VAL A 207 11.85 23.62 0.61
N SER A 208 10.64 24.04 0.97
CA SER A 208 9.38 23.61 0.34
C SER A 208 9.31 23.89 -1.16
N HIS A 209 10.10 24.84 -1.67
CA HIS A 209 10.18 25.18 -3.10
C HIS A 209 11.04 24.19 -3.92
N LEU A 210 11.86 23.37 -3.25
CA LEU A 210 12.75 22.38 -3.87
C LEU A 210 12.07 21.04 -4.18
N ALA A 211 10.87 20.81 -3.63
CA ALA A 211 10.10 19.60 -3.89
C ALA A 211 9.52 19.61 -5.32
N GLN A 212 9.94 18.64 -6.15
CA GLN A 212 9.42 18.47 -7.52
C GLN A 212 8.04 17.81 -7.57
N ASP A 213 7.67 17.07 -6.51
CA ASP A 213 6.34 16.50 -6.32
C ASP A 213 5.65 17.10 -5.08
N SER A 214 4.32 17.22 -5.17
CA SER A 214 3.49 17.79 -4.10
C SER A 214 3.59 16.99 -2.80
N TYR A 215 3.89 15.69 -2.85
CA TYR A 215 3.88 14.79 -1.68
C TYR A 215 4.99 15.11 -0.68
N THR A 216 6.20 15.33 -1.17
CA THR A 216 7.37 15.56 -0.31
C THR A 216 7.36 16.97 0.29
N LYS A 217 6.70 17.92 -0.38
CA LYS A 217 6.39 19.24 0.18
C LYS A 217 5.36 19.14 1.32
N ILE A 218 4.31 18.35 1.13
CA ILE A 218 3.20 18.17 2.09
C ILE A 218 3.66 17.47 3.36
N ASN A 219 4.54 16.47 3.27
CA ASN A 219 5.07 15.78 4.46
C ASN A 219 5.98 16.68 5.30
N ALA A 220 6.86 17.44 4.65
CA ALA A 220 7.69 18.44 5.32
C ALA A 220 6.83 19.47 6.08
N GLU A 221 5.81 20.03 5.44
CA GLU A 221 4.90 21.00 6.06
C GLU A 221 4.01 20.38 7.15
N ALA A 222 3.49 19.17 6.96
CA ALA A 222 2.66 18.47 7.95
C ALA A 222 3.45 18.12 9.23
N ASN A 223 4.69 17.64 9.09
CA ASN A 223 5.58 17.38 10.22
C ASN A 223 5.90 18.69 10.97
N ALA A 224 6.14 19.81 10.26
CA ALA A 224 6.37 21.12 10.86
C ALA A 224 5.16 21.62 11.69
N LEU A 225 3.95 21.29 11.25
CA LEU A 225 2.68 21.72 11.86
C LEU A 225 2.30 20.89 13.09
N GLU A 226 2.56 19.59 13.07
CA GLU A 226 2.35 18.68 14.20
C GLU A 226 3.21 19.06 15.43
N LEU A 227 4.40 19.59 15.16
CA LEU A 227 5.37 20.04 16.18
C LEU A 227 4.96 21.30 16.95
N ARG A 228 4.04 22.09 16.43
CA ARG A 228 3.67 23.39 17.04
C ARG A 228 2.67 23.29 18.20
N LYS A 229 2.07 22.12 18.47
CA LYS A 229 1.15 21.81 19.59
C LYS A 229 0.47 23.01 20.27
N ASN A 230 -0.20 23.89 19.51
CA ASN A 230 -1.01 24.96 20.11
C ASN A 230 -2.14 25.41 19.18
N LYS A 231 -3.32 25.61 19.78
CA LYS A 231 -4.67 25.71 19.16
C LYS A 231 -4.85 26.80 18.09
N GLU A 232 -3.93 27.74 17.93
CA GLU A 232 -4.01 28.79 16.89
C GLU A 232 -3.53 28.31 15.49
N SER A 233 -2.94 27.12 15.39
CA SER A 233 -2.41 26.54 14.13
C SER A 233 -3.50 26.02 13.17
N LEU A 234 -4.75 25.88 13.62
CA LEU A 234 -5.83 25.23 12.88
C LEU A 234 -6.20 25.98 11.58
N THR A 235 -6.29 27.30 11.65
CA THR A 235 -6.73 28.15 10.54
C THR A 235 -5.68 28.24 9.42
N ALA A 236 -4.39 28.07 9.76
CA ALA A 236 -3.30 28.11 8.79
C ALA A 236 -3.15 26.78 8.03
N ILE A 237 -3.32 25.64 8.73
CA ILE A 237 -3.33 24.29 8.13
C ILE A 237 -4.46 24.17 7.10
N ILE A 238 -5.67 24.58 7.50
CA ILE A 238 -6.86 24.55 6.63
C ILE A 238 -6.65 25.45 5.40
N ARG A 239 -6.10 26.66 5.57
CA ARG A 239 -5.83 27.59 4.44
C ARG A 239 -4.71 27.13 3.51
N GLY A 240 -3.69 26.45 4.03
CA GLY A 240 -2.61 25.84 3.24
C GLY A 240 -3.14 24.69 2.38
N TYR A 241 -3.92 23.80 2.98
CA TYR A 241 -4.62 22.72 2.30
C TYR A 241 -5.64 23.22 1.27
N GLN A 242 -6.41 24.26 1.58
CA GLN A 242 -7.37 24.89 0.66
C GLN A 242 -6.70 25.39 -0.62
N LYS A 243 -5.64 26.20 -0.50
CA LYS A 243 -4.89 26.70 -1.66
C LYS A 243 -4.27 25.58 -2.49
N LEU A 244 -3.85 24.49 -1.84
CA LEU A 244 -3.22 23.35 -2.46
C LEU A 244 -4.21 22.50 -3.26
N CYS A 245 -5.39 22.26 -2.71
CA CYS A 245 -6.44 21.49 -3.37
C CYS A 245 -7.13 22.26 -4.50
N GLU A 246 -7.32 23.57 -4.34
CA GLU A 246 -7.77 24.46 -5.41
C GLU A 246 -6.79 24.45 -6.60
N ARG A 247 -5.48 24.48 -6.32
CA ARG A 247 -4.43 24.50 -7.36
C ARG A 247 -4.27 23.17 -8.12
N ASN A 248 -4.70 22.06 -7.52
CA ASN A 248 -4.62 20.72 -8.13
C ASN A 248 -5.99 20.16 -8.60
N GLY A 249 -7.05 20.98 -8.59
CA GLY A 249 -8.37 20.59 -9.09
C GLY A 249 -9.17 19.66 -8.17
N PHE A 250 -8.85 19.59 -6.88
CA PHE A 250 -9.49 18.71 -5.89
C PHE A 250 -10.75 19.33 -5.24
N VAL A 251 -11.42 20.26 -5.92
CA VAL A 251 -12.49 21.12 -5.38
C VAL A 251 -13.66 20.31 -4.79
N ASP A 252 -13.97 19.15 -5.37
CA ASP A 252 -15.12 18.33 -4.98
C ASP A 252 -14.93 17.56 -3.65
N PHE A 253 -13.70 17.44 -3.15
CA PHE A 253 -13.37 16.64 -1.95
C PHE A 253 -12.99 17.48 -0.73
N MET A 254 -12.91 18.80 -0.91
CA MET A 254 -12.53 19.75 0.13
C MET A 254 -13.39 19.67 1.40
N PRO A 255 -14.73 19.55 1.31
CA PRO A 255 -15.57 19.49 2.50
C PRO A 255 -15.34 18.23 3.36
N TYR A 256 -14.86 17.13 2.74
CA TYR A 256 -14.58 15.88 3.43
C TYR A 256 -13.25 15.94 4.20
N ILE A 257 -12.20 16.41 3.51
CA ILE A 257 -10.85 16.57 4.09
C ILE A 257 -10.88 17.60 5.22
N GLU A 258 -11.51 18.76 5.02
CA GLU A 258 -11.63 19.81 6.03
C GLU A 258 -12.30 19.31 7.31
N ARG A 259 -13.41 18.56 7.18
CA ARG A 259 -14.13 18.01 8.33
C ARG A 259 -13.36 16.91 9.05
N SER A 260 -12.66 16.05 8.31
CA SER A 260 -11.74 15.02 8.86
C SER A 260 -10.60 15.65 9.67
N VAL A 261 -9.97 16.71 9.16
CA VAL A 261 -8.93 17.47 9.88
C VAL A 261 -9.49 18.16 11.13
N GLN A 262 -10.63 18.85 11.02
CA GLN A 262 -11.24 19.57 12.15
C GLN A 262 -11.58 18.65 13.32
N LYS A 263 -12.11 17.44 13.05
CA LYS A 263 -12.49 16.48 14.10
C LYS A 263 -11.27 15.88 14.81
N ARG A 264 -10.19 15.56 14.08
CA ARG A 264 -8.91 15.10 14.65
C ARG A 264 -8.37 16.10 15.67
N VAL A 265 -8.41 17.38 15.32
CA VAL A 265 -7.86 18.44 16.19
C VAL A 265 -8.79 18.81 17.35
N ALA A 266 -10.11 18.62 17.19
CA ALA A 266 -11.09 18.94 18.23
C ALA A 266 -11.18 17.89 19.36
N SER A 267 -10.67 16.67 19.17
CA SER A 267 -10.92 15.55 20.08
C SER A 267 -9.63 15.04 20.76
N SER A 268 -9.66 14.87 22.08
CA SER A 268 -8.73 14.03 22.85
C SER A 268 -9.23 12.58 22.94
N SER A 269 -10.01 12.14 21.95
CA SER A 269 -10.72 10.86 21.95
C SER A 269 -9.88 9.79 21.27
N PRO A 270 -9.88 8.53 21.75
CA PRO A 270 -9.28 7.38 21.06
C PRO A 270 -9.74 7.23 19.60
N LEU A 271 -10.91 7.79 19.26
CA LEU A 271 -11.43 7.81 17.90
C LEU A 271 -10.60 8.68 16.94
N ALA A 272 -9.95 9.76 17.41
CA ALA A 272 -9.07 10.57 16.57
C ALA A 272 -7.79 9.84 16.16
N ASP A 273 -7.28 8.95 17.01
CA ASP A 273 -6.08 8.16 16.74
C ASP A 273 -6.34 7.07 15.68
N ILE A 274 -7.57 6.53 15.59
CA ILE A 274 -7.95 5.56 14.55
C ILE A 274 -8.02 6.21 13.16
N HIS A 275 -8.23 7.53 13.12
CA HIS A 275 -8.21 8.33 11.90
C HIS A 275 -6.79 8.81 11.50
N ASP A 276 -5.73 8.39 12.22
CA ASP A 276 -4.35 8.73 11.87
C ASP A 276 -3.88 7.93 10.65
N TYR A 277 -3.90 8.61 9.50
CA TYR A 277 -3.52 8.07 8.20
C TYR A 277 -2.01 7.82 8.04
N SER A 278 -1.20 8.10 9.06
CA SER A 278 0.24 7.81 9.09
C SER A 278 0.59 6.48 9.80
N TRP A 279 -0.42 5.74 10.29
CA TRP A 279 -0.31 4.45 10.99
C TRP A 279 0.82 4.39 12.02
N SER A 280 0.70 5.25 13.02
CA SER A 280 1.38 5.11 14.29
C SER A 280 0.91 3.85 15.03
N ASP A 281 1.76 3.29 15.90
CA ASP A 281 1.38 2.18 16.78
C ASP A 281 0.11 2.49 17.61
N ALA A 282 -0.06 3.75 18.00
CA ALA A 282 -1.22 4.23 18.73
C ALA A 282 -2.53 4.05 17.94
N GLY A 283 -2.54 4.35 16.64
CA GLY A 283 -3.72 4.15 15.79
C GLY A 283 -4.09 2.67 15.63
N VAL A 284 -3.09 1.80 15.51
CA VAL A 284 -3.34 0.34 15.45
C VAL A 284 -3.84 -0.20 16.79
N ASP A 285 -3.31 0.30 17.92
CA ASP A 285 -3.78 -0.05 19.27
C ASP A 285 -5.21 0.42 19.51
N ALA A 286 -5.57 1.60 19.04
CA ALA A 286 -6.93 2.12 19.15
C ALA A 286 -7.92 1.26 18.35
N LEU A 287 -7.59 0.92 17.10
CA LEU A 287 -8.41 0.02 16.27
C LEU A 287 -8.54 -1.37 16.91
N TYR A 288 -7.43 -1.94 17.38
CA TYR A 288 -7.44 -3.21 18.12
C TYR A 288 -8.37 -3.13 19.33
N SER A 289 -8.28 -2.06 20.12
CA SER A 289 -9.09 -1.86 21.33
C SER A 289 -10.57 -1.72 21.01
N THR A 290 -10.91 -1.05 19.91
CA THR A 290 -12.29 -0.97 19.41
C THR A 290 -12.85 -2.35 19.07
N ILE A 291 -12.12 -3.14 18.28
CA ILE A 291 -12.57 -4.49 17.88
C ILE A 291 -12.67 -5.39 19.13
N LYS A 292 -11.63 -5.38 19.97
CA LYS A 292 -11.59 -6.17 21.21
C LYS A 292 -12.71 -5.80 22.16
N GLY A 293 -13.00 -4.51 22.30
CA GLY A 293 -14.12 -4.01 23.12
C GLY A 293 -15.47 -4.50 22.60
N ALA A 294 -15.67 -4.58 21.29
CA ALA A 294 -16.90 -5.16 20.74
C ALA A 294 -17.04 -6.65 21.06
N ILE A 295 -15.95 -7.42 20.90
CA ILE A 295 -15.92 -8.85 21.22
C ILE A 295 -16.20 -9.07 22.71
N ASP A 296 -15.50 -8.36 23.60
CA ASP A 296 -15.59 -8.53 25.06
C ASP A 296 -16.97 -8.14 25.61
N ASN A 297 -17.62 -7.15 24.98
CA ASN A 297 -18.96 -6.70 25.37
C ASN A 297 -20.07 -7.42 24.61
N ASN A 298 -19.76 -8.50 23.88
CA ASN A 298 -20.69 -9.29 23.07
C ASN A 298 -21.53 -8.41 22.11
N GLN A 299 -20.92 -7.37 21.55
CA GLN A 299 -21.59 -6.43 20.66
C GLN A 299 -21.47 -6.88 19.21
N PRO A 300 -22.58 -6.85 18.44
CA PRO A 300 -22.52 -7.01 17.00
C PRO A 300 -21.62 -5.93 16.41
N PHE A 301 -20.69 -6.32 15.54
CA PHE A 301 -19.68 -5.41 15.02
C PHE A 301 -19.28 -5.76 13.59
N SER A 302 -18.99 -4.76 12.77
CA SER A 302 -18.39 -4.96 11.45
C SER A 302 -17.29 -3.94 11.14
N LEU A 303 -16.15 -4.47 10.71
CA LEU A 303 -15.09 -3.72 10.03
C LEU A 303 -15.14 -4.07 8.54
N VAL A 304 -15.41 -3.05 7.73
CA VAL A 304 -15.54 -3.13 6.27
C VAL A 304 -14.48 -2.24 5.63
N ARG A 305 -13.90 -2.61 4.48
CA ARG A 305 -12.86 -1.81 3.81
C ARG A 305 -13.20 -1.59 2.34
N VAL A 306 -12.93 -0.42 1.78
CA VAL A 306 -13.21 -0.12 0.37
C VAL A 306 -11.90 0.00 -0.41
N GLY A 307 -11.68 -0.94 -1.33
CA GLY A 307 -10.47 -1.05 -2.15
C GLY A 307 -10.75 -0.82 -3.64
N ASP A 308 -9.76 -1.19 -4.46
CA ASP A 308 -9.84 -1.07 -5.93
C ASP A 308 -10.96 -1.90 -6.55
N GLY A 309 -11.30 -3.06 -5.98
CA GLY A 309 -12.37 -3.92 -6.49
C GLY A 309 -13.75 -3.33 -6.23
N GLU A 310 -13.98 -2.78 -5.04
CA GLU A 310 -15.23 -2.14 -4.65
C GLU A 310 -15.47 -0.85 -5.44
N ARG A 311 -14.40 -0.09 -5.76
CA ARG A 311 -14.45 1.08 -6.65
C ARG A 311 -15.21 0.81 -7.95
N LEU A 312 -14.87 -0.30 -8.61
CA LEU A 312 -15.42 -0.66 -9.92
C LEU A 312 -16.92 -0.98 -9.84
N VAL A 313 -17.35 -1.56 -8.72
CA VAL A 313 -18.76 -1.88 -8.47
C VAL A 313 -19.55 -0.63 -8.10
N LEU A 314 -19.00 0.23 -7.25
CA LEU A 314 -19.63 1.47 -6.82
C LEU A 314 -19.80 2.48 -7.97
N SER A 315 -18.82 2.58 -8.88
CA SER A 315 -18.86 3.57 -9.95
C SER A 315 -19.81 3.23 -11.10
N GLN A 316 -20.38 2.02 -11.12
CA GLN A 316 -21.23 1.50 -12.20
C GLN A 316 -20.60 1.62 -13.60
N SER A 317 -19.32 1.98 -13.67
CA SER A 317 -18.56 2.27 -14.90
C SER A 317 -18.20 1.00 -15.65
N ASN A 318 -18.24 -0.15 -14.96
CA ASN A 318 -18.01 -1.46 -15.53
C ASN A 318 -19.29 -2.30 -15.45
N LYS A 319 -19.93 -2.54 -16.60
CA LYS A 319 -21.05 -3.50 -16.79
C LYS A 319 -20.64 -4.98 -16.61
N ASN A 320 -19.48 -5.20 -16.02
CA ASN A 320 -18.94 -6.50 -15.66
C ASN A 320 -18.68 -6.46 -14.15
N LEU A 321 -19.74 -6.38 -13.32
CA LEU A 321 -19.64 -6.58 -11.87
C LEU A 321 -18.92 -7.91 -11.52
N LEU A 322 -18.91 -8.84 -12.47
CA LEU A 322 -18.16 -10.09 -12.41
C LEU A 322 -16.65 -9.90 -12.39
N GLY A 323 -16.05 -8.86 -12.96
CA GLY A 323 -14.60 -8.64 -12.79
C GLY A 323 -14.18 -8.46 -11.32
N ALA A 324 -15.11 -8.00 -10.47
CA ALA A 324 -14.93 -7.79 -9.05
C ALA A 324 -15.41 -8.98 -8.16
N THR A 325 -16.14 -9.95 -8.74
CA THR A 325 -16.61 -11.19 -8.08
C THR A 325 -16.11 -12.49 -8.74
N ALA A 326 -15.41 -12.38 -9.88
CA ALA A 326 -14.91 -13.45 -10.76
C ALA A 326 -13.92 -12.87 -11.82
N THR A 327 -12.63 -12.82 -11.48
CA THR A 327 -11.48 -12.67 -12.40
C THR A 327 -11.45 -11.46 -13.36
N ALA A 328 -10.34 -10.73 -13.32
CA ALA A 328 -10.03 -9.70 -14.31
C ALA A 328 -9.71 -10.22 -15.72
N ASN A 329 -9.87 -11.51 -16.09
CA ASN A 329 -9.48 -11.97 -17.44
C ASN A 329 -10.05 -13.32 -17.97
N SER A 330 -11.17 -13.86 -17.46
CA SER A 330 -11.72 -15.12 -18.02
C SER A 330 -13.24 -15.14 -18.11
N VAL A 331 -13.73 -14.97 -19.35
CA VAL A 331 -15.09 -15.21 -19.88
C VAL A 331 -16.26 -14.51 -19.13
N PRO A 332 -16.83 -13.42 -19.68
CA PRO A 332 -17.92 -12.69 -19.05
C PRO A 332 -19.24 -13.44 -19.19
N ARG A 333 -19.78 -13.95 -18.09
CA ARG A 333 -21.19 -14.37 -18.04
C ARG A 333 -22.00 -13.26 -17.37
N ALA A 334 -22.12 -12.10 -18.03
CA ALA A 334 -22.74 -10.88 -17.50
C ALA A 334 -23.91 -11.16 -16.55
N LEU A 335 -23.84 -10.61 -15.33
CA LEU A 335 -24.98 -10.64 -14.41
C LEU A 335 -26.13 -9.86 -15.06
N GLY A 336 -27.36 -10.33 -14.90
CA GLY A 336 -28.52 -9.55 -15.30
C GLY A 336 -28.64 -8.29 -14.44
N GLU A 337 -29.13 -7.19 -15.02
CA GLU A 337 -29.30 -5.86 -14.37
C GLU A 337 -29.94 -5.94 -12.97
N LYS A 338 -30.89 -6.86 -12.79
CA LYS A 338 -31.56 -7.11 -11.50
C LYS A 338 -30.59 -7.60 -10.41
N GLU A 339 -29.70 -8.51 -10.75
CA GLU A 339 -28.72 -9.10 -9.83
C GLU A 339 -27.61 -8.08 -9.53
N GLU A 340 -27.17 -7.33 -10.53
CA GLU A 340 -26.21 -6.21 -10.34
C GLU A 340 -26.75 -5.16 -9.36
N THR A 341 -28.00 -4.75 -9.56
CA THR A 341 -28.69 -3.82 -8.66
C THR A 341 -28.82 -4.39 -7.25
N ALA A 342 -29.06 -5.70 -7.11
CA ALA A 342 -29.16 -6.35 -5.82
C ALA A 342 -27.81 -6.34 -5.07
N VAL A 343 -26.71 -6.69 -5.76
CA VAL A 343 -25.35 -6.64 -5.18
C VAL A 343 -25.00 -5.23 -4.75
N LEU A 344 -25.26 -4.22 -5.59
CA LEU A 344 -24.96 -2.83 -5.25
C LEU A 344 -25.75 -2.37 -4.01
N LYS A 345 -27.04 -2.72 -3.91
CA LYS A 345 -27.86 -2.40 -2.73
C LYS A 345 -27.33 -3.05 -1.46
N MET A 346 -26.94 -4.33 -1.53
CA MET A 346 -26.34 -5.03 -0.38
C MET A 346 -24.99 -4.43 0.00
N LEU A 347 -24.16 -4.07 -0.99
CA LEU A 347 -22.89 -3.39 -0.73
C LEU A 347 -23.10 -2.02 -0.07
N HIS A 348 -24.06 -1.22 -0.55
CA HIS A 348 -24.41 0.06 0.06
C HIS A 348 -24.86 -0.12 1.52
N ALA A 349 -25.71 -1.11 1.79
CA ALA A 349 -26.14 -1.44 3.16
C ALA A 349 -24.95 -1.79 4.06
N ALA A 350 -24.07 -2.67 3.59
CA ALA A 350 -22.87 -3.05 4.33
C ALA A 350 -21.95 -1.87 4.69
N LEU A 351 -21.82 -0.89 3.78
CA LEU A 351 -21.04 0.33 4.04
C LEU A 351 -21.72 1.24 5.08
N LEU A 352 -23.04 1.42 4.98
CA LEU A 352 -23.81 2.26 5.89
C LEU A 352 -23.93 1.66 7.30
N ASN A 353 -23.95 0.33 7.40
CA ASN A 353 -24.08 -0.40 8.65
C ASN A 353 -22.74 -0.66 9.34
N ALA A 354 -21.61 -0.36 8.70
CA ALA A 354 -20.28 -0.62 9.26
C ALA A 354 -20.02 0.19 10.55
N ASP A 355 -19.40 -0.43 11.56
CA ASP A 355 -18.91 0.30 12.74
C ASP A 355 -17.54 0.91 12.46
N VAL A 356 -16.71 0.18 11.72
CA VAL A 356 -15.42 0.66 11.22
C VAL A 356 -15.41 0.54 9.70
N LEU A 357 -15.07 1.64 9.02
CA LEU A 357 -14.95 1.69 7.58
C LEU A 357 -13.55 2.11 7.14
N GLY A 358 -12.86 1.23 6.41
CA GLY A 358 -11.60 1.51 5.75
C GLY A 358 -11.81 2.31 4.46
N LEU A 359 -11.48 3.60 4.46
CA LEU A 359 -11.57 4.50 3.32
C LEU A 359 -10.20 5.07 2.94
N PRO A 360 -9.96 5.35 1.64
CA PRO A 360 -8.64 5.80 1.20
C PRO A 360 -8.21 7.06 1.95
N SER A 361 -7.02 6.99 2.55
CA SER A 361 -6.39 8.11 3.22
C SER A 361 -6.11 9.27 2.28
N GLU A 362 -5.92 10.47 2.81
CA GLU A 362 -5.46 11.64 2.04
C GLU A 362 -4.22 11.32 1.19
N LYS A 363 -3.28 10.56 1.75
CA LYS A 363 -2.10 10.04 1.05
C LYS A 363 -2.48 9.20 -0.19
N LEU A 364 -3.43 8.28 -0.05
CA LEU A 364 -3.91 7.45 -1.16
C LEU A 364 -4.68 8.28 -2.20
N LEU A 365 -5.49 9.24 -1.75
CA LEU A 365 -6.23 10.15 -2.65
C LEU A 365 -5.29 11.04 -3.47
N ILE A 366 -4.20 11.53 -2.88
CA ILE A 366 -3.24 12.38 -3.61
C ILE A 366 -2.47 11.56 -4.64
N THR A 367 -2.16 10.30 -4.36
CA THR A 367 -1.28 9.46 -5.18
C THR A 367 -1.99 8.73 -6.32
N SER A 368 -3.30 8.55 -6.29
CA SER A 368 -4.02 7.81 -7.34
C SER A 368 -5.41 8.36 -7.63
N GLU A 369 -5.70 8.55 -8.93
CA GLU A 369 -7.05 8.86 -9.42
C GLU A 369 -8.05 7.73 -9.10
N ALA A 370 -7.57 6.47 -9.04
CA ALA A 370 -8.38 5.33 -8.65
C ALA A 370 -8.94 5.50 -7.22
N TRP A 371 -8.08 5.91 -6.28
CA TRP A 371 -8.52 6.13 -4.89
C TRP A 371 -9.52 7.28 -4.77
N ARG A 372 -9.41 8.31 -5.62
CA ARG A 372 -10.40 9.41 -5.66
C ARG A 372 -11.76 8.96 -6.20
N GLU A 373 -11.77 8.04 -7.14
CA GLU A 373 -13.01 7.45 -7.66
C GLU A 373 -13.73 6.61 -6.59
N VAL A 374 -13.02 5.96 -5.66
CA VAL A 374 -13.68 5.30 -4.52
C VAL A 374 -14.58 6.28 -3.78
N LEU A 375 -14.05 7.43 -3.35
CA LEU A 375 -14.83 8.41 -2.60
C LEU A 375 -15.99 9.02 -3.40
N ARG A 376 -15.80 9.29 -4.69
CA ARG A 376 -16.88 9.83 -5.56
C ARG A 376 -18.10 8.92 -5.63
N ASN A 377 -17.87 7.62 -5.52
CA ASN A 377 -18.89 6.62 -5.72
C ASN A 377 -19.39 5.99 -4.42
N LEU A 378 -18.95 6.51 -3.26
CA LEU A 378 -19.57 6.12 -1.99
C LEU A 378 -21.04 6.55 -1.96
N PRO A 379 -21.90 5.80 -1.24
CA PRO A 379 -23.29 6.20 -1.01
C PRO A 379 -23.35 7.60 -0.39
N LYS A 380 -24.18 8.49 -0.92
CA LYS A 380 -24.28 9.87 -0.43
C LYS A 380 -24.80 9.94 1.01
N GLU A 381 -25.60 8.94 1.40
CA GLU A 381 -26.13 8.75 2.74
C GLU A 381 -25.03 8.50 3.79
N LEU A 382 -23.82 8.13 3.35
CA LEU A 382 -22.69 7.88 4.21
C LEU A 382 -22.09 9.18 4.77
N ASP A 383 -22.16 10.31 4.03
CA ASP A 383 -21.52 11.59 4.42
C ASP A 383 -21.86 12.03 5.87
N PRO A 384 -23.13 12.11 6.31
CA PRO A 384 -23.43 12.44 7.71
C PRO A 384 -22.97 11.36 8.71
N LEU A 385 -22.96 10.09 8.31
CA LEU A 385 -22.63 8.95 9.19
C LEU A 385 -21.12 8.82 9.45
N LEU A 386 -20.28 9.14 8.46
CA LEU A 386 -18.81 9.08 8.57
C LEU A 386 -18.26 9.90 9.73
N PHE A 387 -18.97 10.95 10.11
CA PHE A 387 -18.52 11.87 11.13
C PHE A 387 -19.25 11.71 12.46
N GLU A 388 -20.43 11.09 12.48
CA GLU A 388 -21.24 10.97 13.70
C GLU A 388 -21.25 9.57 14.31
N LYS A 389 -21.17 8.52 13.48
CA LYS A 389 -21.46 7.15 13.91
C LYS A 389 -20.39 6.14 13.53
N ILE A 390 -19.80 6.28 12.35
CA ILE A 390 -18.84 5.32 11.80
C ILE A 390 -17.43 5.75 12.16
N ILE A 391 -16.61 4.80 12.58
CA ILE A 391 -15.17 4.98 12.76
C ILE A 391 -14.51 4.79 11.41
N VAL A 392 -13.70 5.74 10.96
CA VAL A 392 -13.04 5.66 9.64
C VAL A 392 -11.57 5.35 9.84
N THR A 393 -11.04 4.46 9.01
CA THR A 393 -9.63 4.05 9.03
C THR A 393 -9.11 3.90 7.60
N ASP A 394 -7.82 3.59 7.41
CA ASP A 394 -7.28 3.34 6.06
C ASP A 394 -7.66 1.93 5.56
N PRO A 395 -7.89 1.71 4.25
CA PRO A 395 -8.27 0.41 3.69
C PRO A 395 -7.21 -0.68 3.91
N GLN A 396 -5.97 -0.32 4.26
CA GLN A 396 -4.87 -1.24 4.56
C GLN A 396 -4.78 -1.62 6.06
N CYS A 397 -5.72 -1.18 6.91
CA CYS A 397 -5.72 -1.45 8.36
C CYS A 397 -5.54 -2.94 8.74
N HIS A 398 -6.15 -3.85 7.97
CA HIS A 398 -6.01 -5.29 8.11
C HIS A 398 -4.56 -5.79 8.08
N GLN A 399 -3.72 -5.20 7.22
CA GLN A 399 -2.30 -5.55 7.10
C GLN A 399 -1.53 -5.12 8.34
N HIS A 400 -1.82 -3.91 8.84
CA HIS A 400 -1.22 -3.39 10.07
C HIS A 400 -1.63 -4.20 11.31
N LEU A 401 -2.91 -4.59 11.41
CA LEU A 401 -3.38 -5.49 12.48
C LEU A 401 -2.63 -6.82 12.44
N TYR A 402 -2.41 -7.38 11.25
CA TYR A 402 -1.68 -8.63 11.08
C TYR A 402 -0.18 -8.50 11.40
N TRP A 403 0.52 -7.56 10.77
CA TRP A 403 1.97 -7.38 10.92
C TRP A 403 2.40 -7.00 12.33
N SER A 404 1.56 -6.27 13.06
CA SER A 404 1.83 -5.93 14.46
C SER A 404 1.47 -7.03 15.45
N GLY A 405 0.95 -8.18 14.99
CA GLY A 405 0.50 -9.28 15.84
C GLY A 405 -0.82 -9.02 16.58
N ARG A 406 -1.44 -7.85 16.40
CA ARG A 406 -2.72 -7.49 17.05
C ARG A 406 -3.88 -8.34 16.55
N LEU A 407 -3.89 -8.77 15.30
CA LEU A 407 -4.88 -9.73 14.78
C LEU A 407 -4.76 -11.09 15.49
N LYS A 408 -3.54 -11.61 15.66
CA LYS A 408 -3.30 -12.84 16.42
C LYS A 408 -3.75 -12.68 17.88
N ARG A 409 -3.47 -11.52 18.48
CA ARG A 409 -3.91 -11.19 19.84
C ARG A 409 -5.44 -11.13 19.99
N LEU A 410 -6.18 -10.72 18.95
CA LEU A 410 -7.65 -10.80 18.96
C LEU A 410 -8.15 -12.26 19.01
N LEU A 411 -7.44 -13.19 18.36
CA LEU A 411 -7.81 -14.61 18.31
C LEU A 411 -7.43 -15.37 19.59
N MET A 412 -6.32 -15.00 20.22
CA MET A 412 -5.85 -15.67 21.43
C MET A 412 -6.87 -15.59 22.58
N GLY A 413 -7.25 -16.75 23.11
CA GLY A 413 -8.18 -16.86 24.23
C GLY A 413 -9.65 -16.91 23.84
N LEU A 414 -9.98 -16.91 22.54
CA LEU A 414 -11.33 -17.20 22.06
C LEU A 414 -11.57 -18.72 22.00
N ASP A 415 -12.78 -19.15 22.37
CA ASP A 415 -13.23 -20.55 22.20
C ASP A 415 -13.63 -20.85 20.74
N PHE A 416 -14.10 -19.81 20.04
CA PHE A 416 -14.65 -19.91 18.68
C PHE A 416 -14.09 -18.83 17.74
N CYS A 417 -13.88 -19.21 16.48
CA CYS A 417 -13.70 -18.29 15.37
C CYS A 417 -14.31 -18.86 14.09
N GLY A 418 -15.18 -18.10 13.45
CA GLY A 418 -15.65 -18.41 12.11
C GLY A 418 -14.78 -17.76 11.04
N TYR A 419 -14.73 -18.31 9.83
CA TYR A 419 -14.12 -17.60 8.71
C TYR A 419 -14.78 -17.87 7.37
N ILE A 420 -14.74 -16.86 6.51
CA ILE A 420 -15.14 -16.93 5.10
C ILE A 420 -13.90 -16.64 4.27
N SER A 421 -13.41 -17.63 3.53
CA SER A 421 -12.11 -17.56 2.84
C SER A 421 -12.09 -18.42 1.57
N THR A 422 -11.18 -18.12 0.65
CA THR A 422 -10.85 -18.98 -0.50
C THR A 422 -9.94 -20.16 -0.12
N HIS A 423 -9.37 -20.11 1.09
CA HIS A 423 -8.41 -21.08 1.59
C HIS A 423 -8.90 -21.72 2.89
N ASP A 424 -8.44 -22.94 3.16
CA ASP A 424 -8.59 -23.59 4.47
C ASP A 424 -7.59 -22.98 5.46
N LEU A 425 -8.11 -22.45 6.56
CA LEU A 425 -7.34 -21.75 7.59
C LEU A 425 -7.41 -22.45 8.95
N ASP A 426 -8.00 -23.65 9.01
CA ASP A 426 -8.24 -24.37 10.27
C ASP A 426 -6.96 -24.52 11.09
N GLU A 427 -5.86 -24.92 10.46
CA GLU A 427 -4.59 -25.16 11.14
C GLU A 427 -3.98 -23.86 11.72
N GLU A 428 -4.03 -22.74 10.98
CA GLU A 428 -3.52 -21.47 11.52
C GLU A 428 -4.38 -20.92 12.65
N ILE A 429 -5.70 -21.06 12.55
CA ILE A 429 -6.62 -20.61 13.60
C ILE A 429 -6.44 -21.48 14.86
N LYS A 430 -6.26 -22.80 14.71
CA LYS A 430 -5.95 -23.71 15.84
C LYS A 430 -4.65 -23.34 16.56
N LYS A 431 -3.62 -22.83 15.87
CA LYS A 431 -2.39 -22.35 16.51
C LYS A 431 -2.63 -21.18 17.47
N CYS A 432 -3.76 -20.48 17.37
CA CYS A 432 -4.16 -19.43 18.30
C CYS A 432 -4.88 -19.98 19.55
N GLY A 433 -5.07 -21.30 19.65
CA GLY A 433 -5.76 -21.96 20.78
C GLY A 433 -7.28 -22.07 20.61
N ILE A 434 -7.80 -21.84 19.41
CA ILE A 434 -9.24 -21.93 19.11
C ILE A 434 -9.60 -23.37 18.77
N HIS A 435 -10.64 -23.90 19.41
CA HIS A 435 -11.05 -25.30 19.25
C HIS A 435 -12.34 -25.47 18.44
N ARG A 436 -13.16 -24.43 18.34
CA ARG A 436 -14.42 -24.45 17.57
C ARG A 436 -14.32 -23.51 16.38
N ILE A 437 -14.38 -24.07 15.18
CA ILE A 437 -14.19 -23.32 13.94
C ILE A 437 -15.39 -23.60 13.02
N ASP A 438 -16.08 -22.54 12.61
CA ASP A 438 -17.09 -22.63 11.54
C ASP A 438 -16.45 -22.08 10.25
N LYS A 439 -16.20 -22.99 9.31
CA LYS A 439 -15.55 -22.72 8.02
C LYS A 439 -16.56 -22.53 6.90
N TYR A 440 -16.37 -21.48 6.11
CA TYR A 440 -17.15 -21.19 4.89
C TYR A 440 -16.19 -20.92 3.73
N ILE A 441 -15.97 -21.94 2.88
CA ILE A 441 -15.08 -21.81 1.72
C ILE A 441 -15.82 -21.20 0.54
N VAL A 442 -15.26 -20.13 -0.03
CA VAL A 442 -15.75 -19.47 -1.25
C VAL A 442 -14.82 -19.77 -2.43
N PRO A 443 -15.32 -19.79 -3.68
CA PRO A 443 -14.44 -19.95 -4.83
C PRO A 443 -13.46 -18.78 -5.00
N GLY A 444 -12.16 -19.06 -5.13
CA GLY A 444 -11.11 -18.07 -5.39
C GLY A 444 -10.78 -17.87 -6.88
N GLU A 445 -9.98 -16.83 -7.19
CA GLU A 445 -9.59 -16.48 -8.57
C GLU A 445 -8.88 -17.61 -9.33
N GLU A 446 -8.18 -18.51 -8.63
CA GLU A 446 -7.47 -19.65 -9.23
C GLU A 446 -8.39 -20.82 -9.62
N MET A 447 -9.48 -21.06 -8.86
CA MET A 447 -10.44 -22.12 -9.17
C MET A 447 -11.11 -21.88 -10.53
N TYR A 448 -11.43 -20.63 -10.86
CA TYR A 448 -12.01 -20.25 -12.16
C TYR A 448 -11.03 -20.36 -13.34
N LYS A 449 -9.72 -20.23 -13.08
CA LYS A 449 -8.69 -20.43 -14.12
C LYS A 449 -8.54 -21.90 -14.49
N ILE A 450 -8.82 -22.81 -13.56
CA ILE A 450 -8.57 -24.26 -13.70
C ILE A 450 -9.84 -25.02 -14.09
N ASN A 451 -11.01 -24.62 -13.59
CA ASN A 451 -12.24 -25.40 -13.76
C ASN A 451 -13.46 -24.53 -14.12
N LEU A 452 -13.66 -24.28 -15.42
CA LEU A 452 -14.77 -23.48 -15.97
C LEU A 452 -16.17 -24.11 -15.77
N LYS A 453 -16.28 -25.25 -15.06
CA LYS A 453 -17.53 -25.99 -14.85
C LYS A 453 -18.18 -25.78 -13.47
N GLU A 454 -17.51 -25.10 -12.55
CA GLU A 454 -18.06 -24.85 -11.21
C GLU A 454 -18.98 -23.63 -11.17
N ASP A 455 -19.94 -23.66 -10.25
CA ASP A 455 -20.88 -22.56 -10.05
C ASP A 455 -20.15 -21.29 -9.59
N PRO A 456 -20.60 -20.10 -10.03
CA PRO A 456 -19.96 -18.84 -9.66
C PRO A 456 -20.22 -18.50 -8.19
N HIS A 457 -19.32 -17.70 -7.62
CA HIS A 457 -19.38 -17.23 -6.24
C HIS A 457 -20.69 -16.48 -6.02
N TYR A 458 -21.10 -15.65 -6.97
CA TYR A 458 -22.43 -15.07 -7.03
C TYR A 458 -23.21 -15.53 -8.27
N PRO A 459 -24.52 -15.85 -8.18
CA PRO A 459 -25.34 -15.79 -6.97
C PRO A 459 -25.35 -17.08 -6.14
N THR A 460 -24.86 -18.20 -6.69
CA THR A 460 -25.11 -19.54 -6.15
C THR A 460 -24.46 -19.76 -4.80
N TYR A 461 -23.13 -19.83 -4.72
CA TYR A 461 -22.40 -20.02 -3.47
C TYR A 461 -22.69 -18.91 -2.45
N PHE A 462 -22.89 -17.68 -2.93
CA PHE A 462 -23.24 -16.55 -2.08
C PHE A 462 -24.51 -16.79 -1.29
N ARG A 463 -25.61 -17.20 -1.97
CA ARG A 463 -26.90 -17.48 -1.30
C ARG A 463 -26.79 -18.65 -0.33
N GLU A 464 -26.08 -19.71 -0.71
CA GLU A 464 -25.85 -20.88 0.14
C GLU A 464 -25.10 -20.50 1.42
N ILE A 465 -23.99 -19.76 1.29
CA ILE A 465 -23.20 -19.30 2.44
C ILE A 465 -24.01 -18.36 3.33
N VAL A 466 -24.68 -17.35 2.76
CA VAL A 466 -25.54 -16.44 3.55
C VAL A 466 -26.58 -17.21 4.36
N SER A 467 -27.20 -18.24 3.77
CA SER A 467 -28.20 -19.07 4.46
C SER A 467 -27.60 -19.95 5.56
N SER A 468 -26.34 -20.37 5.42
CA SER A 468 -25.66 -21.30 6.33
C SER A 468 -24.79 -20.64 7.40
N ILE A 469 -24.53 -19.33 7.32
CA ILE A 469 -23.82 -18.58 8.38
C ILE A 469 -24.58 -18.71 9.70
N ARG A 470 -23.91 -19.28 10.70
CA ARG A 470 -24.40 -19.42 12.08
C ARG A 470 -23.47 -18.65 13.01
N VAL A 471 -24.02 -17.67 13.72
CA VAL A 471 -23.33 -16.95 14.78
C VAL A 471 -23.68 -17.66 16.10
N PRO A 472 -22.74 -18.36 16.75
CA PRO A 472 -23.06 -19.23 17.89
C PRO A 472 -23.39 -18.46 19.17
N TYR A 473 -22.93 -17.21 19.29
CA TYR A 473 -23.23 -16.30 20.40
C TYR A 473 -22.95 -14.85 19.96
N ALA A 474 -23.56 -13.88 20.64
CA ALA A 474 -23.37 -12.47 20.33
C ALA A 474 -21.90 -12.05 20.49
N GLY A 475 -21.36 -11.32 19.53
CA GLY A 475 -19.94 -10.93 19.49
C GLY A 475 -18.97 -12.04 19.03
N ALA A 476 -19.47 -13.23 18.62
CA ALA A 476 -18.61 -14.28 18.07
C ALA A 476 -17.82 -13.75 16.85
N LEU A 477 -16.49 -13.93 16.87
CA LEU A 477 -15.58 -13.34 15.89
C LEU A 477 -15.55 -14.15 14.59
N PHE A 478 -15.70 -13.44 13.47
CA PHE A 478 -15.54 -13.93 12.12
C PHE A 478 -14.46 -13.15 11.37
N LEU A 479 -13.53 -13.89 10.75
CA LEU A 479 -12.58 -13.34 9.81
C LEU A 479 -13.15 -13.46 8.38
N VAL A 480 -13.13 -12.39 7.60
CA VAL A 480 -13.75 -12.39 6.26
C VAL A 480 -12.74 -11.97 5.18
N GLY A 481 -12.61 -12.78 4.13
CA GLY A 481 -11.83 -12.50 2.93
C GLY A 481 -12.48 -13.14 1.71
N ALA A 482 -13.30 -12.37 0.99
CA ALA A 482 -14.13 -12.90 -0.11
C ALA A 482 -14.38 -11.85 -1.21
N GLY A 483 -13.36 -11.04 -1.51
CA GLY A 483 -13.45 -9.94 -2.48
C GLY A 483 -14.54 -8.93 -2.11
N VAL A 484 -15.24 -8.41 -3.13
CA VAL A 484 -16.34 -7.43 -2.92
C VAL A 484 -17.47 -8.01 -2.07
N LEU A 485 -17.80 -9.30 -2.24
CA LEU A 485 -18.87 -9.94 -1.47
C LEU A 485 -18.51 -10.08 0.01
N GLY A 486 -17.23 -10.01 0.37
CA GLY A 486 -16.73 -9.95 1.74
C GLY A 486 -17.42 -8.88 2.59
N LYS A 487 -17.68 -7.70 2.01
CA LYS A 487 -18.34 -6.60 2.76
C LYS A 487 -19.74 -6.97 3.18
N ILE A 488 -20.46 -7.62 2.24
CA ILE A 488 -21.83 -8.07 2.46
C ILE A 488 -21.86 -9.19 3.48
N TYR A 489 -20.90 -10.11 3.45
CA TYR A 489 -20.79 -11.13 4.49
C TYR A 489 -20.54 -10.53 5.88
N CYS A 490 -19.70 -9.50 6.00
CA CYS A 490 -19.50 -8.81 7.28
C CYS A 490 -20.82 -8.23 7.83
N ASP A 491 -21.63 -7.64 6.96
CA ASP A 491 -22.95 -7.11 7.33
C ASP A 491 -23.90 -8.22 7.78
N VAL A 492 -24.00 -9.31 7.02
CA VAL A 492 -24.83 -10.49 7.36
C VAL A 492 -24.42 -11.10 8.70
N ILE A 493 -23.12 -11.20 9.00
CA ILE A 493 -22.63 -11.72 10.28
C ILE A 493 -23.00 -10.76 11.41
N LYS A 494 -22.83 -9.44 11.22
CA LYS A 494 -23.24 -8.43 12.20
C LYS A 494 -24.74 -8.47 12.47
N GLU A 495 -25.58 -8.57 11.44
CA GLU A 495 -27.04 -8.70 11.60
C GLU A 495 -27.44 -9.94 12.42
N LYS A 496 -26.68 -11.03 12.30
CA LYS A 496 -26.84 -12.25 13.10
C LYS A 496 -26.25 -12.14 14.52
N GLY A 497 -25.73 -10.97 14.88
CA GLY A 497 -25.19 -10.65 16.20
C GLY A 497 -23.69 -10.90 16.37
N GLY A 498 -22.96 -11.24 15.30
CA GLY A 498 -21.53 -11.54 15.35
C GLY A 498 -20.63 -10.31 15.23
N CYS A 499 -19.33 -10.52 15.41
CA CYS A 499 -18.29 -9.54 15.13
C CYS A 499 -17.54 -9.97 13.87
N ALA A 500 -17.64 -9.22 12.77
CA ALA A 500 -16.98 -9.55 11.51
C ALA A 500 -15.89 -8.53 11.17
N ILE A 501 -14.70 -9.03 10.84
CA ILE A 501 -13.61 -8.16 10.37
C ILE A 501 -13.14 -8.61 8.99
N ASP A 502 -13.22 -7.69 8.03
CA ASP A 502 -12.67 -7.89 6.70
C ASP A 502 -11.15 -7.80 6.73
N ILE A 503 -10.49 -8.94 6.55
CA ILE A 503 -9.03 -9.05 6.51
C ILE A 503 -8.48 -9.38 5.12
N GLY A 504 -9.33 -9.56 4.11
CA GLY A 504 -8.93 -9.64 2.70
C GLY A 504 -7.68 -10.49 2.43
N VAL A 505 -6.65 -9.88 1.83
CA VAL A 505 -5.40 -10.55 1.43
C VAL A 505 -4.63 -11.19 2.60
N VAL A 506 -4.89 -10.78 3.85
CA VAL A 506 -4.31 -11.43 5.02
C VAL A 506 -4.77 -12.90 5.12
N MET A 507 -5.94 -13.26 4.58
CA MET A 507 -6.36 -14.66 4.49
C MET A 507 -5.39 -15.48 3.64
N ASP A 508 -4.96 -14.94 2.50
CA ASP A 508 -3.97 -15.59 1.64
C ASP A 508 -2.66 -15.78 2.40
N TRP A 509 -2.24 -14.74 3.14
CA TRP A 509 -1.02 -14.79 3.96
C TRP A 509 -1.10 -15.85 5.07
N MET A 510 -2.25 -15.95 5.74
CA MET A 510 -2.49 -17.01 6.72
C MET A 510 -2.45 -18.40 6.05
N ALA A 511 -2.95 -18.53 4.82
CA ALA A 511 -2.90 -19.78 4.06
C ALA A 511 -1.51 -20.13 3.50
N GLY A 512 -0.48 -19.31 3.75
CA GLY A 512 0.85 -19.50 3.15
C GLY A 512 0.94 -19.10 1.67
N VAL A 513 -0.07 -18.37 1.16
CA VAL A 513 -0.14 -17.88 -0.21
C VAL A 513 0.24 -16.41 -0.22
N PHE A 514 1.42 -16.11 -0.78
CA PHE A 514 1.97 -14.76 -0.71
C PHE A 514 2.08 -14.07 -2.07
N HIS A 515 1.89 -14.79 -3.18
CA HIS A 515 2.00 -14.24 -4.54
C HIS A 515 0.71 -13.59 -5.05
N THR A 516 -0.35 -13.56 -4.23
CA THR A 516 -1.60 -12.87 -4.57
C THR A 516 -1.41 -11.36 -4.34
N ARG A 517 -1.71 -10.58 -5.38
CA ARG A 517 -1.71 -9.09 -5.33
C ARG A 517 -0.38 -8.42 -4.96
N GLY A 518 0.76 -9.02 -5.35
CA GLY A 518 2.08 -8.36 -5.29
C GLY A 518 2.68 -8.23 -3.89
N THR A 519 2.14 -8.93 -2.89
CA THR A 519 2.80 -9.08 -1.58
C THR A 519 3.92 -10.13 -1.69
N THR A 520 4.83 -10.20 -0.72
CA THR A 520 5.86 -11.26 -0.68
C THR A 520 5.90 -12.02 0.64
N LEU A 521 6.45 -13.24 0.58
CA LEU A 521 6.62 -14.15 1.72
C LEU A 521 7.20 -13.47 2.97
N LYS A 522 8.14 -12.54 2.79
CA LYS A 522 8.80 -11.82 3.90
C LYS A 522 7.94 -10.74 4.53
N GLN A 523 7.07 -10.08 3.78
CA GLN A 523 6.11 -9.12 4.34
C GLN A 523 5.12 -9.82 5.24
N ALA A 524 4.63 -10.99 4.85
CA ALA A 524 3.67 -11.73 5.65
C ALA A 524 4.28 -12.45 6.88
N ASN A 525 5.52 -12.95 6.79
CA ASN A 525 6.17 -13.61 7.94
C ASN A 525 6.47 -12.67 9.14
N ARG A 526 6.35 -11.34 9.00
CA ARG A 526 6.49 -10.40 10.12
C ARG A 526 5.46 -10.61 11.24
N GLY A 527 4.27 -11.15 10.93
CA GLY A 527 3.20 -11.36 11.91
C GLY A 527 3.35 -12.62 12.79
N PHE A 528 4.34 -13.48 12.52
CA PHE A 528 4.48 -14.78 13.21
C PHE A 528 5.66 -14.91 14.15
N LEU A 529 6.55 -13.92 14.25
CA LEU A 529 7.61 -13.94 15.25
C LEU A 529 7.03 -13.61 16.63
N PRO A 530 7.11 -14.51 17.63
CA PRO A 530 6.80 -14.15 19.01
C PRO A 530 7.77 -13.05 19.44
N SER A 531 7.24 -11.96 19.96
CA SER A 531 8.01 -10.96 20.71
C SER A 531 8.54 -11.63 21.99
N GLY A 532 9.68 -12.29 21.88
CA GLY A 532 10.31 -12.99 23.00
C GLY A 532 11.09 -14.24 22.60
N ALA A 533 12.12 -14.09 21.79
CA ALA A 533 13.22 -15.04 21.77
C ALA A 533 14.51 -14.26 21.53
N SER A 534 15.13 -13.84 22.62
CA SER A 534 16.54 -13.45 22.64
C SER A 534 17.39 -14.66 22.28
N ALA A 535 18.22 -14.52 21.26
CA ALA A 535 19.49 -15.23 21.13
C ALA A 535 20.51 -14.26 20.52
#